data_AF-A0A2V6GQ82-F1
#
_entry.id   AF-A0A2V6GQ82-F1
#
_cell.length_a   1.000
_cell.length_b   1.000
_cell.length_c   1.000
_cell.angle_alpha   90.00
_cell.angle_beta   90.00
_cell.angle_gamma   90.00
#
_symmetry.space_group_name_H-M   'P 1'
#
loop_
_entity.id
_entity.type
_entity.pdbx_description
1 polymer ?
#
loop_
_entity_poly.entity_id
_entity_poly.type
_entity_poly.pdbx_seq_one_letter_code
_entity_poly.pdbx_strand_id
1 'polypeptide(L)'
;MNSERRVVITGLGVITPIGNDLETFWKNLVEGKSGIGRIQAFDTANYDCKIGGEVRDFDPKNFFNNAKDVRRTDRFVQLSMAAAKMSIRDSGLDLEKVNRDRFGVIVSSGIGGLKTLEDQFSALMNKGPQRVSAFTIPMLISNMASGVISMEFGLRGPNMCIVTACAT
;
A
#
# COMPACT_ATOMS: atom_id res chain seq x y z
N MET A 1 27.87 -28.13 -3.74
CA MET A 1 26.55 -27.74 -4.28
C MET A 1 26.41 -26.25 -4.03
N ASN A 2 26.27 -25.44 -5.08
CA ASN A 2 26.04 -24.01 -4.92
C ASN A 2 24.67 -23.87 -4.22
N SER A 3 24.67 -23.53 -2.93
CA SER A 3 23.48 -23.56 -2.07
C SER A 3 22.54 -22.37 -2.27
N GLU A 4 22.84 -21.52 -3.25
CA GLU A 4 22.05 -20.33 -3.55
C GLU A 4 21.00 -20.65 -4.60
N ARG A 5 19.72 -20.52 -4.21
CA ARG A 5 18.61 -20.58 -5.14
C ARG A 5 18.61 -19.31 -5.99
N ARG A 6 18.55 -19.45 -7.31
CA ARG A 6 18.31 -18.32 -8.21
C ARG A 6 16.93 -17.73 -7.93
N VAL A 7 16.85 -16.40 -7.92
CA VAL A 7 15.61 -15.64 -7.75
C VAL A 7 15.35 -14.87 -9.04
N VAL A 8 14.09 -14.81 -9.46
CA VAL A 8 13.64 -14.10 -10.66
C VAL A 8 12.41 -13.25 -10.33
N ILE A 9 12.22 -12.17 -11.08
CA ILE A 9 11.00 -11.34 -11.01
C ILE A 9 10.03 -11.90 -12.04
N THR A 10 8.84 -12.30 -11.60
CA THR A 10 7.82 -12.88 -12.49
C THR A 10 6.65 -11.95 -12.74
N GLY A 11 6.39 -10.98 -11.87
CA GLY A 11 5.31 -10.01 -12.06
C GLY A 11 5.56 -8.70 -11.34
N LEU A 12 4.97 -7.64 -11.88
CA LEU A 12 5.10 -6.26 -11.41
C LEU A 12 3.73 -5.62 -11.21
N GLY A 13 3.63 -4.74 -10.22
CA GLY A 13 2.43 -3.97 -9.94
C GLY A 13 2.81 -2.67 -9.26
N VAL A 14 2.18 -1.59 -9.68
CA VAL A 14 2.66 -0.23 -9.39
C VAL A 14 1.48 0.74 -9.33
N ILE A 15 1.48 1.61 -8.32
CA ILE A 15 0.60 2.76 -8.18
C ILE A 15 1.47 3.97 -7.85
N THR A 16 1.43 5.00 -8.68
CA THR A 16 2.31 6.18 -8.59
C THR A 16 1.59 7.45 -9.02
N PRO A 17 2.19 8.63 -8.76
CA PRO A 17 1.67 9.90 -9.26
C PRO A 17 1.64 10.04 -10.79
N ILE A 18 2.28 9.12 -11.54
CA ILE A 18 2.31 9.13 -13.00
C ILE A 18 1.63 7.89 -13.62
N GLY A 19 0.92 7.08 -12.84
CA GLY A 19 0.21 5.91 -13.36
C GLY A 19 -0.30 4.98 -12.27
N ASN A 20 -1.52 4.49 -12.45
CA ASN A 20 -2.20 3.58 -11.53
C ASN A 20 -2.15 2.11 -12.01
N ASP A 21 -1.31 1.83 -13.00
CA ASP A 21 -1.04 0.51 -13.57
C ASP A 21 0.33 0.52 -14.24
N LEU A 22 0.86 -0.67 -14.56
CA LEU A 22 2.20 -0.85 -15.11
C LEU A 22 2.38 -0.21 -16.49
N GLU A 23 1.38 -0.30 -17.36
CA GLU A 23 1.44 0.21 -18.74
C GLU A 23 1.47 1.74 -18.75
N THR A 24 0.52 2.36 -18.04
CA THR A 24 0.43 3.81 -17.89
C THR A 24 1.67 4.37 -17.20
N PHE A 25 2.11 3.74 -16.11
CA PHE A 25 3.32 4.14 -15.39
C PHE A 25 4.54 4.12 -16.31
N TRP A 26 4.77 3.00 -17.01
CA TRP A 26 5.95 2.83 -17.85
C TRP A 26 5.97 3.81 -19.02
N LYS A 27 4.84 3.97 -19.71
CA LYS A 27 4.69 4.95 -20.78
C LYS A 27 5.03 6.35 -20.30
N ASN A 28 4.42 6.79 -19.21
CA ASN A 28 4.61 8.14 -18.68
C ASN A 28 6.04 8.36 -18.15
N LEU A 29 6.67 7.32 -17.60
CA LEU A 29 8.07 7.35 -17.18
C LEU A 29 9.00 7.58 -18.37
N VAL A 30 8.84 6.82 -19.45
CA VAL A 30 9.67 6.94 -20.67
C VAL A 30 9.44 8.28 -21.37
N GLU A 31 8.21 8.80 -21.35
CA GLU A 31 7.87 10.12 -21.91
C GLU A 31 8.31 11.30 -21.01
N GLY A 32 8.89 11.05 -19.83
CA GLY A 32 9.33 12.09 -18.92
C GLY A 32 8.19 12.92 -18.31
N LYS A 33 7.01 12.33 -18.10
CA LYS A 33 5.87 13.03 -17.48
C LYS A 33 6.16 13.31 -16.01
N SER A 34 5.88 14.53 -15.56
CA SER A 34 5.93 14.88 -14.14
C SER A 34 4.61 14.56 -13.45
N GLY A 35 4.67 13.84 -12.33
CA GLY A 35 3.54 13.62 -11.43
C GLY A 35 3.39 14.69 -10.34
N ILE A 36 4.26 15.70 -10.33
CA ILE A 36 4.26 16.76 -9.31
C ILE A 36 3.24 17.84 -9.68
N GLY A 37 2.39 18.20 -8.73
CA GLY A 37 1.46 19.32 -8.86
C GLY A 37 1.14 19.96 -7.52
N ARG A 38 0.18 20.90 -7.52
CA ARG A 38 -0.39 21.43 -6.27
C ARG A 38 -1.06 20.30 -5.50
N ILE A 39 -0.81 20.23 -4.20
CA ILE A 39 -1.46 19.29 -3.30
C ILE A 39 -2.96 19.62 -3.24
N GLN A 40 -3.81 18.62 -3.39
CA GLN A 40 -5.27 18.73 -3.31
C GLN A 40 -5.87 17.89 -2.18
N ALA A 41 -5.10 16.97 -1.58
CA ALA A 41 -5.55 16.10 -0.51
C ALA A 41 -5.87 16.85 0.80
N PHE A 42 -5.29 18.03 1.02
CA PHE A 42 -5.53 18.89 2.19
C PHE A 42 -5.19 20.36 1.88
N ASP A 43 -5.62 21.28 2.76
CA ASP A 43 -5.32 22.71 2.61
C ASP A 43 -3.85 23.00 2.95
N THR A 44 -3.14 23.56 1.98
CA THR A 44 -1.72 23.91 2.10
C THR A 44 -1.46 25.41 2.28
N ALA A 45 -2.50 26.23 2.53
CA ALA A 45 -2.38 27.69 2.59
C ALA A 45 -1.27 28.18 3.54
N ASN A 46 -1.19 27.56 4.71
CA ASN A 46 -0.26 27.88 5.81
C ASN A 46 1.06 27.08 5.78
N TYR A 47 1.34 26.34 4.70
CA TYR A 47 2.55 25.53 4.57
C TYR A 47 3.53 26.17 3.57
N ASP A 48 4.82 26.09 3.85
CA ASP A 48 5.87 26.57 2.92
C ASP A 48 5.88 25.74 1.63
N CYS A 49 5.76 24.42 1.75
CA CYS A 49 5.64 23.51 0.61
C CYS A 49 4.17 23.29 0.24
N LYS A 50 3.84 23.53 -1.03
CA LYS A 50 2.47 23.47 -1.57
C LYS A 50 2.34 22.52 -2.77
N ILE A 51 3.37 21.71 -3.01
CA ILE A 51 3.44 20.77 -4.14
C ILE A 51 3.78 19.36 -3.68
N GLY A 52 3.31 18.36 -4.40
CA GLY A 52 3.54 16.95 -4.11
C GLY A 52 3.17 16.05 -5.27
N GLY A 53 3.64 14.81 -5.22
CA GLY A 53 3.24 13.75 -6.15
C GLY A 53 2.07 12.97 -5.58
N GLU A 54 0.84 13.34 -5.95
CA GLU A 54 -0.36 12.64 -5.50
C GLU A 54 -0.74 11.54 -6.48
N VAL A 55 -1.10 10.37 -5.96
CA VAL A 55 -1.85 9.36 -6.72
C VAL A 55 -3.26 9.89 -6.94
N ARG A 56 -3.62 10.17 -8.19
CA ARG A 56 -4.93 10.71 -8.60
C ARG A 56 -5.82 9.62 -9.17
N ASP A 57 -7.14 9.86 -9.17
CA ASP A 57 -8.13 8.98 -9.81
C ASP A 57 -8.03 7.49 -9.41
N PHE A 58 -7.68 7.25 -8.14
CA PHE A 58 -7.51 5.93 -7.57
C PHE A 58 -8.71 5.57 -6.68
N ASP A 59 -9.46 4.53 -7.06
CA ASP A 59 -10.50 3.92 -6.23
C ASP A 59 -10.00 2.56 -5.68
N PRO A 60 -9.80 2.42 -4.36
CA PRO A 60 -9.33 1.18 -3.76
C PRO A 60 -10.36 0.03 -3.76
N LYS A 61 -11.66 0.30 -3.99
CA LYS A 61 -12.73 -0.69 -3.74
C LYS A 61 -12.57 -1.99 -4.50
N ASN A 62 -12.07 -1.93 -5.73
CA ASN A 62 -11.96 -3.11 -6.60
C ASN A 62 -10.77 -4.02 -6.26
N PHE A 63 -9.90 -3.60 -5.34
CA PHE A 63 -8.71 -4.35 -4.96
C PHE A 63 -8.91 -5.26 -3.75
N PHE A 64 -10.03 -5.12 -3.03
CA PHE A 64 -10.37 -5.93 -1.86
C PHE A 64 -11.53 -6.87 -2.17
N ASN A 65 -11.46 -8.11 -1.67
CA ASN A 65 -12.55 -9.08 -1.79
C ASN A 65 -13.80 -8.64 -1.01
N ASN A 66 -13.62 -7.87 0.06
CA ASN A 66 -14.71 -7.30 0.84
C ASN A 66 -14.57 -5.77 0.92
N ALA A 67 -15.55 -5.07 0.36
CA ALA A 67 -15.57 -3.61 0.31
C ALA A 67 -15.51 -2.92 1.70
N LYS A 68 -15.87 -3.63 2.79
CA LYS A 68 -15.74 -3.09 4.15
C LYS A 68 -14.29 -2.93 4.59
N ASP A 69 -13.37 -3.73 4.06
CA ASP A 69 -11.98 -3.73 4.48
C ASP A 69 -11.22 -2.50 3.97
N VAL A 70 -11.70 -1.91 2.87
CA VAL A 70 -11.26 -0.60 2.37
C VAL A 70 -11.39 0.48 3.44
N ARG A 71 -12.49 0.48 4.21
CA ARG A 71 -12.73 1.47 5.29
C ARG A 71 -11.98 1.15 6.57
N ARG A 72 -11.41 -0.04 6.67
CA ARG A 72 -10.64 -0.55 7.83
C ARG A 72 -9.14 -0.58 7.54
N THR A 73 -8.71 0.12 6.51
CA THR A 73 -7.32 0.23 6.09
C THR A 73 -6.97 1.69 5.81
N ASP A 74 -5.74 2.08 6.13
CA ASP A 74 -5.21 3.38 5.74
C ASP A 74 -4.83 3.39 4.25
N ARG A 75 -4.67 4.59 3.68
CA ARG A 75 -4.32 4.79 2.27
C ARG A 75 -3.05 4.02 1.88
N PHE A 76 -2.04 3.92 2.76
CA PHE A 76 -0.82 3.18 2.41
C PHE A 76 -1.09 1.68 2.16
N VAL A 77 -2.00 1.07 2.92
CA VAL A 77 -2.40 -0.34 2.73
C VAL A 77 -3.22 -0.48 1.45
N GLN A 78 -4.12 0.47 1.18
CA GLN A 78 -4.93 0.47 -0.05
C GLN A 78 -4.07 0.51 -1.32
N LEU A 79 -3.05 1.37 -1.35
CA LEU A 79 -2.09 1.45 -2.46
C LEU A 79 -1.27 0.16 -2.59
N SER A 80 -0.80 -0.38 -1.45
CA SER A 80 -0.03 -1.63 -1.40
C SER A 80 -0.83 -2.83 -1.91
N MET A 81 -2.11 -2.92 -1.52
CA MET A 81 -3.02 -3.97 -1.96
C MET A 81 -3.24 -3.93 -3.47
N ALA A 82 -3.47 -2.74 -4.02
CA ALA A 82 -3.67 -2.57 -5.46
C ALA A 82 -2.43 -3.01 -6.25
N ALA A 83 -1.23 -2.58 -5.83
CA ALA A 83 0.03 -2.98 -6.42
C ALA A 83 0.25 -4.51 -6.32
N ALA A 84 -0.01 -5.11 -5.15
CA ALA A 84 0.14 -6.55 -4.95
C ALA A 84 -0.83 -7.38 -5.81
N LYS A 85 -2.08 -6.95 -5.97
CA LYS A 85 -3.07 -7.64 -6.82
C LYS A 85 -2.67 -7.57 -8.30
N MET A 86 -2.13 -6.43 -8.74
CA MET A 86 -1.59 -6.29 -10.09
C MET A 86 -0.36 -7.16 -10.31
N SER A 87 0.58 -7.23 -9.35
CA SER A 87 1.80 -8.03 -9.50
C SER A 87 1.51 -9.53 -9.53
N ILE A 88 0.58 -10.02 -8.72
CA ILE A 88 0.13 -11.42 -8.76
C ILE A 88 -0.51 -11.72 -10.11
N ARG A 89 -1.38 -10.84 -10.63
CA ARG A 89 -2.00 -11.02 -11.95
C ARG A 89 -0.96 -11.04 -13.07
N ASP A 90 -0.04 -10.09 -13.07
CA ASP A 90 1.03 -9.97 -14.06
C ASP A 90 1.95 -11.19 -14.06
N SER A 91 2.18 -11.80 -12.88
CA SER A 91 3.00 -13.00 -12.77
C SER A 91 2.43 -14.25 -13.43
N GLY A 92 1.14 -14.26 -13.78
CA GLY A 92 0.44 -15.43 -14.30
C GLY A 92 0.33 -16.57 -13.29
N LEU A 93 0.63 -16.33 -12.01
CA LEU A 93 0.54 -17.35 -10.96
C LEU A 93 -0.91 -17.73 -10.69
N ASP A 94 -1.17 -19.03 -10.77
CA ASP A 94 -2.41 -19.64 -10.29
C ASP A 94 -2.27 -19.95 -8.79
N LEU A 95 -2.85 -19.11 -7.94
CA LEU A 95 -2.75 -19.25 -6.48
C LEU A 95 -3.38 -20.54 -5.92
N GLU A 96 -4.19 -21.25 -6.71
CA GLU A 96 -4.73 -22.56 -6.31
C GLU A 96 -3.73 -23.70 -6.55
N LYS A 97 -2.74 -23.49 -7.43
CA LYS A 97 -1.71 -24.50 -7.75
C LYS A 97 -0.41 -24.31 -6.96
N VAL A 98 -0.24 -23.17 -6.30
CA VAL A 98 0.96 -22.90 -5.49
C VAL A 98 0.76 -23.36 -4.05
N ASN A 99 1.84 -23.83 -3.43
CA ASN A 99 1.83 -24.09 -2.00
C ASN A 99 1.84 -22.76 -1.22
N ARG A 100 0.70 -22.38 -0.65
CA ARG A 100 0.55 -21.12 0.11
C ARG A 100 1.40 -21.03 1.38
N ASP A 101 1.85 -22.16 1.95
CA ASP A 101 2.80 -22.19 3.09
C ASP A 101 4.24 -21.82 2.67
N ARG A 102 4.50 -21.83 1.35
CA ARG A 102 5.78 -21.44 0.75
C ARG A 102 5.74 -20.07 0.09
N PHE A 103 4.58 -19.41 0.12
CA PHE A 103 4.37 -18.09 -0.45
C PHE A 103 4.33 -17.07 0.70
N GLY A 104 5.38 -16.25 0.80
CA GLY A 104 5.49 -15.19 1.80
C GLY A 104 5.09 -13.81 1.27
N VAL A 105 4.92 -12.86 2.18
CA VAL A 105 4.68 -11.45 1.88
C VAL A 105 5.71 -10.62 2.63
N ILE A 106 6.41 -9.74 1.91
CA ILE A 106 7.29 -8.74 2.50
C ILE A 106 6.90 -7.41 1.89
N VAL A 107 6.13 -6.63 2.62
CA VAL A 107 5.70 -5.29 2.21
C VAL A 107 5.80 -4.35 3.40
N SER A 108 6.41 -3.21 3.16
CA SER A 108 6.80 -2.27 4.21
C SER A 108 6.29 -0.87 3.92
N SER A 109 6.23 -0.04 4.96
CA SER A 109 5.91 1.39 4.85
C SER A 109 6.75 2.17 5.84
N GLY A 110 7.44 3.21 5.35
CA GLY A 110 8.34 4.04 6.16
C GLY A 110 7.62 4.73 7.33
N ILE A 111 6.38 5.18 7.11
CA ILE A 111 5.62 5.98 8.08
C ILE A 111 4.30 5.29 8.49
N GLY A 112 3.83 4.31 7.71
CA GLY A 112 2.57 3.63 7.99
C GLY A 112 1.36 4.55 7.81
N GLY A 113 0.34 4.36 8.65
CA GLY A 113 -0.95 5.04 8.57
C GLY A 113 -0.97 6.41 9.24
N LEU A 114 -0.17 7.36 8.74
CA LEU A 114 -0.09 8.70 9.34
C LEU A 114 -1.43 9.43 9.35
N LYS A 115 -2.25 9.26 8.30
CA LYS A 115 -3.57 9.87 8.23
C LYS A 115 -4.50 9.31 9.30
N THR A 116 -4.47 8.00 9.50
CA THR A 116 -5.18 7.35 10.62
C THR A 116 -4.72 7.92 11.96
N LEU A 117 -3.41 8.07 12.19
CA LEU A 117 -2.90 8.63 13.44
C LEU A 117 -3.45 10.03 13.69
N GLU A 118 -3.38 10.91 12.70
CA GLU A 118 -3.88 12.29 12.77
C GLU A 118 -5.37 12.33 13.12
N ASP A 119 -6.19 11.56 12.40
CA ASP A 119 -7.64 11.52 12.61
C ASP A 119 -8.02 11.01 14.00
N GLN A 120 -7.36 9.93 14.44
CA GLN A 120 -7.66 9.31 15.73
C GLN A 120 -7.12 10.13 16.90
N PHE A 121 -5.98 10.80 16.73
CA PHE A 121 -5.47 11.75 17.71
C PHE A 121 -6.39 12.97 17.84
N SER A 122 -6.87 13.52 16.72
CA SER A 122 -7.86 14.61 16.73
C SER A 122 -9.17 14.18 17.42
N ALA A 123 -9.65 12.96 17.15
CA ALA A 123 -10.83 12.42 17.82
C ALA A 123 -10.62 12.28 19.34
N LEU A 124 -9.45 11.80 19.77
CA LEU A 124 -9.07 11.68 21.17
C LEU A 124 -9.08 13.05 21.87
N MET A 125 -8.41 14.04 21.29
CA MET A 125 -8.25 15.37 21.91
C MET A 125 -9.58 16.15 21.96
N ASN A 126 -10.40 16.05 20.92
CA ASN A 126 -11.62 16.84 20.81
C ASN A 126 -12.85 16.15 21.41
N LYS A 127 -12.87 14.81 21.50
CA LYS A 127 -14.08 14.04 21.87
C LYS A 127 -13.83 12.95 22.92
N GLY A 128 -12.60 12.79 23.38
CA GLY A 128 -12.21 11.84 24.41
C GLY A 128 -11.97 10.40 23.91
N PRO A 129 -11.41 9.55 24.77
CA PRO A 129 -10.90 8.23 24.39
C PRO A 129 -11.97 7.26 23.88
N GLN A 130 -13.22 7.39 24.34
CA GLN A 130 -14.34 6.56 23.88
C GLN A 130 -14.66 6.72 22.38
N ARG A 131 -14.17 7.77 21.74
CA ARG A 131 -14.39 8.05 20.31
C ARG A 131 -13.26 7.57 19.41
N VAL A 132 -12.18 7.03 19.97
CA VAL A 132 -11.09 6.43 19.21
C VAL A 132 -11.57 5.09 18.63
N SER A 133 -11.29 4.89 17.34
CA SER A 133 -11.68 3.67 16.62
C SER A 133 -10.94 2.44 17.18
N ALA A 134 -11.65 1.33 17.33
CA ALA A 134 -11.02 0.03 17.62
C ALA A 134 -10.07 -0.44 16.50
N PHE A 135 -10.21 0.12 15.29
CA PHE A 135 -9.34 -0.17 14.14
C PHE A 135 -8.11 0.75 14.07
N THR A 136 -7.90 1.65 15.04
CA THR A 136 -6.75 2.59 15.03
C THR A 136 -5.42 1.85 14.86
N ILE A 137 -5.15 0.85 15.70
CA ILE A 137 -3.88 0.13 15.65
C ILE A 137 -3.73 -0.68 14.35
N PRO A 138 -4.72 -1.50 13.93
CA PRO A 138 -4.65 -2.21 12.64
C PRO A 138 -4.62 -1.33 11.38
N MET A 139 -5.00 -0.05 11.48
CA MET A 139 -4.91 0.89 10.35
C MET A 139 -3.59 1.67 10.37
N LEU A 140 -2.94 1.79 11.53
CA LEU A 140 -1.76 2.61 11.75
C LEU A 140 -0.44 1.87 11.44
N ILE A 141 -0.24 0.69 12.01
CA ILE A 141 1.09 0.07 12.09
C ILE A 141 1.58 -0.44 10.71
N SER A 142 2.84 -0.19 10.38
CA SER A 142 3.39 -0.39 9.02
C SER A 142 3.25 -1.80 8.48
N ASN A 143 3.31 -2.83 9.32
CA ASN A 143 3.18 -4.23 8.90
C ASN A 143 1.77 -4.62 8.42
N MET A 144 0.78 -3.72 8.52
CA MET A 144 -0.58 -3.99 8.05
C MET A 144 -0.69 -4.09 6.54
N ALA A 145 0.21 -3.47 5.77
CA ALA A 145 0.28 -3.72 4.33
C ALA A 145 0.55 -5.21 4.05
N SER A 146 1.61 -5.76 4.62
CA SER A 146 1.97 -7.17 4.48
C SER A 146 0.90 -8.11 5.08
N GLY A 147 0.38 -7.77 6.25
CA GLY A 147 -0.68 -8.54 6.93
C GLY A 147 -1.96 -8.65 6.11
N VAL A 148 -2.46 -7.53 5.60
CA VAL A 148 -3.72 -7.50 4.84
C VAL A 148 -3.56 -8.16 3.48
N ILE A 149 -2.43 -8.00 2.80
CA ILE A 149 -2.12 -8.75 1.56
C ILE A 149 -2.10 -10.26 1.83
N SER A 150 -1.42 -10.70 2.90
CA SER A 150 -1.38 -12.11 3.29
C SER A 150 -2.77 -12.67 3.55
N MET A 151 -3.64 -11.93 4.26
CA MET A 151 -5.03 -12.35 4.51
C MET A 151 -5.89 -12.40 3.24
N GLU A 152 -5.79 -11.38 2.38
CA GLU A 152 -6.56 -11.28 1.13
C GLU A 152 -6.31 -12.47 0.19
N PHE A 153 -5.06 -12.93 0.11
CA PHE A 153 -4.64 -14.04 -0.77
C PHE A 153 -4.47 -15.38 -0.03
N GLY A 154 -4.68 -15.42 1.29
CA GLY A 154 -4.48 -16.61 2.13
C GLY A 154 -3.05 -17.16 2.12
N LEU A 155 -2.05 -16.28 2.09
CA LEU A 155 -0.62 -16.61 2.03
C LEU A 155 -0.08 -16.86 3.44
N ARG A 156 0.57 -18.01 3.64
CA ARG A 156 0.96 -18.52 4.97
C ARG A 156 2.47 -18.74 5.12
N GLY A 157 3.25 -18.37 4.12
CA GLY A 157 4.70 -18.32 4.23
C GLY A 157 5.18 -17.13 5.10
N PRO A 158 6.48 -16.82 5.08
CA PRO A 158 7.04 -15.72 5.87
C PRO A 158 6.31 -14.39 5.61
N ASN A 159 5.86 -13.72 6.67
CA ASN A 159 5.20 -12.42 6.61
C ASN A 159 6.01 -11.40 7.41
N MET A 160 6.62 -10.44 6.73
CA MET A 160 7.56 -9.49 7.34
C MET A 160 7.34 -8.05 6.87
N CYS A 161 7.77 -7.11 7.69
CA CYS A 161 7.80 -5.68 7.41
C CYS A 161 9.12 -5.13 7.96
N ILE A 162 9.92 -4.54 7.09
CA ILE A 162 11.24 -3.97 7.37
C ILE A 162 11.14 -2.47 7.12
N VAL A 163 11.29 -1.67 8.17
CA VAL A 163 11.06 -0.21 8.12
C VAL A 163 12.39 0.52 8.29
N THR A 164 12.84 1.17 7.22
CA THR A 164 14.18 1.79 7.10
C THR A 164 14.09 3.16 6.41
N ALA A 165 13.02 3.91 6.69
CA ALA A 165 12.74 5.21 6.09
C ALA A 165 12.76 5.15 4.54
N CYS A 166 13.62 5.92 3.86
CA CYS A 166 13.70 5.94 2.40
C CYS A 166 14.24 4.64 1.79
N ALA A 167 14.94 3.81 2.57
CA ALA A 167 15.46 2.51 2.13
C ALA A 167 14.47 1.36 2.42
N THR A 168 13.21 1.70 2.75
CA THR A 168 12.09 0.76 2.89
C THR A 168 11.66 0.26 1.52
#